data_AF-A0A6I9MGC2-F1
#
_entry.id   AF-A0A6I9MGC2-F1
#
_cell.length_a   1.000
_cell.length_b   1.000
_cell.length_c   1.000
_cell.angle_alpha   90.00
_cell.angle_beta   90.00
_cell.angle_gamma   90.00
#
_symmetry.space_group_name_H-M   'P 1'
#
loop_
_entity.id
_entity.type
_entity.pdbx_description
1 polymer ?
#
loop_
_entity_poly.entity_id
_entity_poly.type
_entity_poly.pdbx_seq_one_letter_code
_entity_poly.pdbx_strand_id
1 'polypeptide(L)'
;MGSAESAEARRVSFEMDEEERVRVLQGIRLSESVVNRMKDSCQPSAQQQPAPGPGSAPRAPVSTVSAPTTPAPTTPTSTTPVPSKPVPMAPPPSSRGHPEGTSKAPQTDSKVPRAESGGGQKPSSVKEDLKRFQQEQAIVQDELVKVAKKEKEAAEKHLKSSLPKKRASPSLEQQQSARLARELENREAELSRRDTFYKEQQGRIQEKNVEIYKLSSQQFHEAASKAESTIKPRRVEPVCSGLQAQILRCYRDHLHEVLLCSDLVKAYQHCVSTARKG
;
A
#
# COMPACT_ATOMS: atom_id res chain seq x y z
N MET A 1 -23.44 31.73 -18.91
CA MET A 1 -22.46 31.55 -20.01
C MET A 1 -21.45 30.53 -19.54
N GLY A 2 -21.24 29.48 -20.33
CA GLY A 2 -20.66 28.21 -19.91
C GLY A 2 -19.15 28.27 -19.65
N SER A 3 -18.75 27.69 -18.51
CA SER A 3 -17.37 27.33 -18.23
C SER A 3 -17.03 26.07 -19.02
N ALA A 4 -16.11 26.16 -19.98
CA ALA A 4 -15.48 24.98 -20.54
C ALA A 4 -14.48 24.45 -19.50
N GLU A 5 -14.96 23.59 -18.60
CA GLU A 5 -14.14 22.82 -17.66
C GLU A 5 -13.30 21.81 -18.44
N SER A 6 -12.02 22.11 -18.65
CA SER A 6 -11.00 21.09 -18.93
C SER A 6 -10.28 20.77 -17.62
N ALA A 7 -10.91 19.94 -16.79
CA ALA A 7 -10.30 19.38 -15.59
C ALA A 7 -10.66 17.90 -15.51
N GLU A 8 -9.75 17.04 -15.95
CA GLU A 8 -9.81 15.61 -15.69
C GLU A 8 -9.52 15.35 -14.20
N ALA A 9 -10.51 15.63 -13.35
CA ALA A 9 -10.47 15.33 -11.93
C ALA A 9 -10.61 13.81 -11.72
N ARG A 10 -9.54 13.16 -11.22
CA ARG A 10 -9.62 11.78 -10.69
C ARG A 10 -10.62 11.78 -9.52
N ARG A 11 -11.79 11.19 -9.73
CA ARG A 11 -12.77 10.99 -8.65
C ARG A 11 -12.24 9.91 -7.71
N VAL A 12 -12.16 10.24 -6.42
CA VAL A 12 -11.72 9.35 -5.35
C VAL A 12 -12.86 9.27 -4.34
N SER A 13 -13.24 8.05 -3.99
CA SER A 13 -14.26 7.81 -2.96
C SER A 13 -13.55 7.49 -1.64
N PHE A 14 -14.04 8.07 -0.55
CA PHE A 14 -13.52 7.83 0.80
C PHE A 14 -14.49 6.90 1.52
N GLU A 15 -13.97 5.82 2.09
CA GLU A 15 -14.73 4.85 2.88
C GLU A 15 -13.99 4.58 4.18
N MET A 16 -14.70 4.51 5.31
CA MET A 16 -14.13 4.15 6.60
C MET A 16 -14.14 2.63 6.78
N ASP A 17 -13.04 2.07 7.26
CA ASP A 17 -12.97 0.64 7.54
C ASP A 17 -13.48 0.23 8.92
N GLU A 18 -13.57 -1.08 9.14
CA GLU A 18 -14.02 -1.68 10.41
C GLU A 18 -13.08 -1.34 11.59
N GLU A 19 -11.87 -0.83 11.30
CA GLU A 19 -10.91 -0.33 12.28
C GLU A 19 -10.82 1.20 12.31
N GLU A 20 -11.85 1.90 11.82
CA GLU A 20 -11.98 3.36 11.76
C GLU A 20 -10.90 4.09 10.93
N ARG A 21 -10.21 3.39 10.02
CA ARG A 21 -9.21 3.99 9.12
C ARG A 21 -9.86 4.44 7.82
N VAL A 22 -9.49 5.64 7.36
CA VAL A 22 -9.94 6.17 6.07
C VAL A 22 -9.22 5.45 4.93
N ARG A 23 -9.97 4.73 4.10
CA ARG A 23 -9.49 4.14 2.85
C ARG A 23 -9.89 5.01 1.66
N VAL A 24 -8.94 5.20 0.76
CA VAL A 24 -9.10 6.03 -0.44
C VAL A 24 -9.16 5.11 -1.65
N LEU A 25 -10.35 4.94 -2.24
CA LEU A 25 -10.54 4.12 -3.43
C LEU A 25 -10.42 5.00 -4.68
N GLN A 26 -9.37 4.78 -5.46
CA GLN A 26 -9.15 5.46 -6.73
C GLN A 26 -10.13 4.93 -7.77
N GLY A 27 -11.11 5.75 -8.18
CA GLY A 27 -11.99 5.41 -9.28
C GLY A 27 -11.21 5.31 -10.59
N ILE A 28 -11.31 4.17 -11.28
CA ILE A 28 -10.75 3.99 -12.62
C ILE A 28 -11.77 4.54 -13.62
N ARG A 29 -11.46 5.67 -14.27
CA ARG A 29 -12.26 6.14 -15.41
C ARG A 29 -11.94 5.25 -16.61
N LEU A 30 -12.94 4.55 -17.13
CA LEU A 30 -12.83 3.88 -18.41
C LEU A 30 -12.67 4.95 -19.51
N SER A 31 -11.81 4.70 -20.49
CA SER A 31 -11.65 5.59 -21.63
C SER A 31 -12.97 5.68 -22.41
N GLU A 32 -13.23 6.81 -23.06
CA GLU A 32 -14.44 7.03 -23.85
C GLU A 32 -14.65 5.94 -24.92
N SER A 33 -13.55 5.38 -25.44
CA SER A 33 -13.57 4.23 -26.36
C SER A 33 -14.08 2.93 -25.72
N VAL A 34 -13.74 2.65 -24.46
CA VAL A 34 -14.22 1.48 -23.72
C VAL A 34 -15.67 1.68 -23.31
N VAL A 35 -16.01 2.89 -22.87
CA VAL A 35 -17.39 3.28 -22.52
C VAL A 35 -18.31 3.18 -23.74
N ASN A 36 -17.90 3.68 -24.91
CA ASN A 36 -18.69 3.56 -26.13
C ASN A 36 -18.82 2.09 -26.57
N ARG A 37 -17.76 1.29 -26.53
CA ARG A 37 -17.87 -0.17 -26.81
C ARG A 37 -18.84 -0.88 -25.86
N MET A 38 -18.83 -0.56 -24.58
CA MET A 38 -19.79 -1.13 -23.62
C MET A 38 -21.22 -0.68 -23.89
N LYS A 39 -21.41 0.57 -24.34
CA LYS A 39 -22.70 1.14 -24.74
C LYS A 39 -23.24 0.51 -26.03
N ASP A 40 -22.35 0.28 -27.00
CA ASP A 40 -22.69 -0.30 -28.31
C ASP A 40 -22.88 -1.82 -28.24
N SER A 41 -22.31 -2.49 -27.23
CA SER A 41 -22.51 -3.93 -26.99
C SER A 41 -23.91 -4.27 -26.41
N CYS A 42 -24.73 -3.26 -26.11
CA CYS A 42 -26.13 -3.42 -25.70
C CYS A 42 -27.15 -3.13 -26.82
N GLN A 43 -26.72 -2.85 -28.06
CA GLN A 43 -27.63 -2.66 -29.18
C GLN A 43 -27.84 -3.99 -29.93
N PRO A 44 -29.01 -4.64 -29.83
CA PRO A 44 -29.35 -5.73 -30.73
C PRO A 44 -29.59 -5.18 -32.14
N SER A 45 -28.96 -5.83 -33.11
CA SER A 45 -29.06 -5.58 -34.54
C SER A 45 -30.49 -5.37 -35.03
N ALA A 46 -30.74 -4.28 -35.76
CA ALA A 46 -31.86 -4.19 -36.70
C ALA A 46 -31.41 -3.48 -37.98
N GLN A 47 -31.66 -4.17 -39.09
CA GLN A 47 -31.34 -3.85 -40.47
C GLN A 47 -32.04 -2.58 -40.99
N GLN A 48 -31.45 -2.06 -42.09
CA GLN A 48 -32.10 -1.60 -43.34
C GLN A 48 -31.99 -0.09 -43.70
N GLN A 49 -31.21 0.18 -44.76
CA GLN A 49 -31.27 1.31 -45.72
C GLN A 49 -32.56 1.25 -46.60
N PRO A 50 -32.96 2.24 -47.44
CA PRO A 50 -32.15 3.26 -48.18
C PRO A 50 -32.78 4.69 -48.35
N ALA A 51 -32.07 5.58 -49.07
CA ALA A 51 -32.40 6.98 -49.43
C ALA A 51 -33.46 7.16 -50.55
N PRO A 52 -33.95 8.41 -50.80
CA PRO A 52 -33.53 9.15 -52.02
C PRO A 52 -33.33 10.69 -51.84
N GLY A 53 -32.49 11.32 -52.69
CA GLY A 53 -32.21 12.78 -52.76
C GLY A 53 -33.16 13.56 -53.69
N PRO A 54 -32.73 14.56 -54.51
CA PRO A 54 -31.77 15.67 -54.33
C PRO A 54 -32.35 17.05 -54.81
N GLY A 55 -31.59 18.15 -54.62
CA GLY A 55 -31.81 19.47 -55.25
C GLY A 55 -32.05 20.60 -54.22
N SER A 56 -31.52 21.82 -54.31
CA SER A 56 -30.94 22.61 -55.41
C SER A 56 -30.18 23.83 -54.83
N ALA A 57 -29.02 24.16 -55.40
CA ALA A 57 -28.38 25.49 -55.31
C ALA A 57 -29.09 26.48 -56.28
N PRO A 58 -28.75 27.80 -56.43
CA PRO A 58 -27.51 28.49 -56.03
C PRO A 58 -27.59 30.01 -55.66
N ARG A 59 -26.38 30.56 -55.40
CA ARG A 59 -25.84 31.91 -55.74
C ARG A 59 -25.66 32.98 -54.64
N ALA A 60 -24.40 33.45 -54.63
CA ALA A 60 -23.68 34.45 -53.82
C ALA A 60 -23.97 35.91 -54.31
N PRO A 61 -23.14 36.97 -54.03
CA PRO A 61 -22.00 37.16 -53.09
C PRO A 61 -22.08 38.50 -52.29
N VAL A 62 -21.14 38.77 -51.37
CA VAL A 62 -20.18 39.91 -51.44
C VAL A 62 -19.23 39.98 -50.23
N SER A 63 -18.03 40.47 -50.53
CA SER A 63 -16.77 40.63 -49.78
C SER A 63 -16.81 41.52 -48.53
N THR A 64 -15.79 41.38 -47.65
CA THR A 64 -14.75 42.41 -47.36
C THR A 64 -13.99 42.10 -46.03
N VAL A 65 -12.65 41.86 -46.14
CA VAL A 65 -11.51 42.33 -45.29
C VAL A 65 -11.61 42.22 -43.75
N SER A 66 -10.60 41.88 -42.92
CA SER A 66 -9.18 41.55 -43.01
C SER A 66 -8.76 40.82 -41.72
N ALA A 67 -7.73 39.99 -41.80
CA ALA A 67 -7.07 39.35 -40.65
C ALA A 67 -6.12 40.31 -39.90
N PRO A 68 -5.73 39.94 -38.66
CA PRO A 68 -4.33 40.05 -38.29
C PRO A 68 -3.75 38.73 -37.77
N THR A 69 -2.52 38.50 -38.19
CA THR A 69 -1.62 37.38 -37.92
C THR A 69 -1.05 37.44 -36.49
N THR A 70 -0.90 36.32 -35.80
CA THR A 70 0.09 36.12 -34.71
C THR A 70 0.28 34.61 -34.44
N PRO A 71 1.42 34.16 -33.88
CA PRO A 71 2.13 32.98 -34.35
C PRO A 71 1.88 31.75 -33.47
N ALA A 72 2.10 30.58 -34.06
CA ALA A 72 2.08 29.29 -33.40
C ALA A 72 3.23 29.13 -32.38
N PRO A 73 3.01 28.43 -31.25
CA PRO A 73 4.08 27.75 -30.54
C PRO A 73 4.26 26.33 -31.10
N THR A 74 5.48 26.03 -31.51
CA THR A 74 5.93 24.71 -31.95
C THR A 74 6.03 23.74 -30.78
N THR A 75 5.34 22.62 -30.89
CA THR A 75 5.55 21.41 -30.08
C THR A 75 6.68 20.57 -30.69
N PRO A 76 7.64 20.04 -29.91
CA PRO A 76 8.38 18.87 -30.32
C PRO A 76 7.65 17.60 -29.87
N THR A 77 7.10 16.90 -30.87
CA THR A 77 6.72 15.50 -30.80
C THR A 77 7.96 14.63 -30.59
N SER A 78 7.93 13.70 -29.64
CA SER A 78 8.77 12.50 -29.71
C SER A 78 7.91 11.26 -29.49
N THR A 79 7.73 10.55 -30.59
CA THR A 79 7.10 9.26 -30.74
C THR A 79 8.13 8.18 -30.42
N THR A 80 7.80 7.16 -29.63
CA THR A 80 8.31 5.80 -29.86
C THR A 80 7.45 4.75 -29.15
N PRO A 81 7.14 3.63 -29.82
CA PRO A 81 6.30 2.55 -29.28
C PRO A 81 7.16 1.47 -28.62
N VAL A 82 6.63 0.80 -27.58
CA VAL A 82 7.24 -0.43 -27.04
C VAL A 82 6.18 -1.55 -26.97
N PRO A 83 6.50 -2.75 -27.47
CA PRO A 83 5.54 -3.84 -27.64
C PRO A 83 5.31 -4.66 -26.36
N SER A 84 4.09 -5.16 -26.22
CA SER A 84 3.65 -6.08 -25.16
C SER A 84 3.94 -7.53 -25.52
N LYS A 85 4.45 -8.34 -24.57
CA LYS A 85 4.24 -9.81 -24.51
C LYS A 85 4.15 -10.32 -23.06
N PRO A 86 3.45 -11.45 -22.82
CA PRO A 86 2.86 -11.82 -21.53
C PRO A 86 3.64 -12.88 -20.75
N VAL A 87 3.38 -12.95 -19.43
CA VAL A 87 3.94 -13.93 -18.48
C VAL A 87 2.96 -15.11 -18.29
N PRO A 88 3.42 -16.38 -18.27
CA PRO A 88 2.62 -17.52 -17.82
C PRO A 88 2.87 -17.88 -16.34
N MET A 89 1.80 -18.17 -15.62
CA MET A 89 1.74 -18.74 -14.26
C MET A 89 2.11 -20.24 -14.24
N ALA A 90 2.74 -20.70 -13.14
CA ALA A 90 2.97 -22.11 -12.82
C ALA A 90 2.15 -22.55 -11.57
N PRO A 91 1.77 -23.84 -11.43
CA PRO A 91 1.05 -24.40 -10.26
C PRO A 91 1.95 -25.31 -9.37
N PRO A 92 1.41 -26.09 -8.39
CA PRO A 92 1.47 -25.91 -6.92
C PRO A 92 2.51 -26.82 -6.19
N PRO A 93 2.71 -26.71 -4.85
CA PRO A 93 3.47 -27.71 -4.11
C PRO A 93 2.58 -28.86 -3.59
N SER A 94 3.05 -30.09 -3.79
CA SER A 94 2.42 -31.33 -3.32
C SER A 94 3.06 -31.80 -2.02
N SER A 95 2.23 -31.98 -0.99
CA SER A 95 2.55 -32.53 0.31
C SER A 95 2.82 -34.03 0.24
N ARG A 96 3.97 -34.49 0.76
CA ARG A 96 4.19 -35.89 1.12
C ARG A 96 4.48 -35.97 2.61
N GLY A 97 3.56 -36.57 3.34
CA GLY A 97 3.82 -37.11 4.68
C GLY A 97 4.33 -38.55 4.59
N HIS A 98 5.04 -38.99 5.62
CA HIS A 98 4.73 -40.22 6.36
C HIS A 98 5.47 -40.19 7.71
N PRO A 99 4.94 -40.86 8.76
CA PRO A 99 5.38 -40.73 10.14
C PRO A 99 6.40 -41.80 10.55
N GLU A 100 7.36 -41.45 11.40
CA GLU A 100 8.17 -42.42 12.14
C GLU A 100 7.46 -42.76 13.47
N GLY A 101 6.95 -43.98 13.53
CA GLY A 101 6.42 -44.59 14.75
C GLY A 101 7.55 -45.18 15.60
N THR A 102 7.60 -44.74 16.85
CA THR A 102 8.44 -45.26 17.93
C THR A 102 7.87 -46.58 18.46
N SER A 103 8.70 -47.59 18.71
CA SER A 103 8.34 -48.76 19.55
C SER A 103 9.64 -49.35 20.12
N LYS A 104 9.99 -49.03 21.37
CA LYS A 104 9.74 -49.82 22.59
C LYS A 104 10.08 -51.31 22.46
N ALA A 105 11.12 -51.69 23.22
CA ALA A 105 11.37 -53.05 23.69
C ALA A 105 10.20 -53.59 24.53
N PRO A 106 10.07 -54.92 24.60
CA PRO A 106 9.86 -55.56 25.90
C PRO A 106 10.78 -56.76 26.19
N GLN A 107 10.94 -56.97 27.49
CA GLN A 107 11.72 -58.00 28.17
C GLN A 107 10.95 -59.33 28.34
N THR A 108 11.71 -60.34 28.81
CA THR A 108 11.30 -61.50 29.65
C THR A 108 10.36 -62.52 29.00
N ASP A 109 10.46 -63.84 29.20
CA ASP A 109 10.89 -64.64 30.35
C ASP A 109 11.11 -66.09 29.86
N SER A 110 12.02 -66.86 30.46
CA SER A 110 11.79 -68.30 30.75
C SER A 110 12.88 -68.88 31.66
N LYS A 111 12.60 -68.74 32.95
CA LYS A 111 12.81 -69.64 34.09
C LYS A 111 13.43 -71.04 33.84
N VAL A 112 14.44 -71.39 34.66
CA VAL A 112 14.81 -72.78 35.03
C VAL A 112 14.87 -72.87 36.57
N PRO A 113 14.29 -73.88 37.23
CA PRO A 113 14.44 -74.09 38.67
C PRO A 113 15.63 -74.98 39.03
N ARG A 114 16.19 -74.67 40.19
CA ARG A 114 17.27 -75.34 40.92
C ARG A 114 16.74 -76.54 41.70
N ALA A 115 17.54 -77.60 41.78
CA ALA A 115 17.52 -78.57 42.86
C ALA A 115 18.94 -78.85 43.36
N GLU A 116 19.10 -78.68 44.67
CA GLU A 116 20.22 -79.02 45.55
C GLU A 116 20.47 -80.54 45.59
N SER A 117 21.49 -81.16 46.19
CA SER A 117 22.63 -80.83 47.06
C SER A 117 23.50 -82.11 47.06
N GLY A 118 24.82 -81.99 47.27
CA GLY A 118 25.61 -83.17 47.60
C GLY A 118 27.12 -83.00 47.55
N GLY A 119 27.70 -82.55 48.67
CA GLY A 119 28.93 -83.15 49.21
C GLY A 119 30.29 -82.73 48.65
N GLY A 120 31.10 -82.09 49.50
CA GLY A 120 32.45 -82.58 49.78
C GLY A 120 33.60 -82.14 48.86
N GLN A 121 34.29 -81.06 49.27
CA GLN A 121 35.75 -80.82 49.17
C GLN A 121 36.50 -81.12 47.85
N LYS A 122 36.86 -80.05 47.11
CA LYS A 122 38.28 -79.66 46.87
C LYS A 122 38.37 -78.23 46.26
N PRO A 123 38.97 -77.23 46.94
CA PRO A 123 38.99 -75.84 46.46
C PRO A 123 40.09 -75.51 45.43
N SER A 124 40.88 -76.49 44.98
CA SER A 124 42.12 -76.24 44.20
C SER A 124 41.94 -76.40 42.67
N SER A 125 41.27 -77.44 42.16
CA SER A 125 41.11 -77.65 40.70
C SER A 125 40.10 -76.69 40.07
N VAL A 126 38.94 -76.49 40.72
CA VAL A 126 37.85 -75.63 40.20
C VAL A 126 38.25 -74.15 40.14
N LYS A 127 39.16 -73.70 41.03
CA LYS A 127 39.69 -72.32 41.02
C LYS A 127 40.66 -72.09 39.86
N GLU A 128 41.41 -73.09 39.44
CA GLU A 128 42.32 -73.00 38.30
C GLU A 128 41.54 -72.96 36.98
N ASP A 129 40.49 -73.77 36.86
CA ASP A 129 39.61 -73.75 35.68
C ASP A 129 38.80 -72.46 35.57
N LEU A 130 38.32 -71.91 36.70
CA LEU A 130 37.67 -70.58 36.72
C LEU A 130 38.64 -69.47 36.31
N LYS A 131 39.91 -69.55 36.73
CA LYS A 131 40.96 -68.60 36.31
C LYS A 131 41.28 -68.73 34.82
N ARG A 132 41.35 -69.96 34.30
CA ARG A 132 41.54 -70.24 32.87
C ARG A 132 40.39 -69.69 32.04
N PHE A 133 39.14 -69.90 32.46
CA PHE A 133 37.96 -69.37 31.79
C PHE A 133 37.90 -67.84 31.81
N GLN A 134 38.25 -67.20 32.93
CA GLN A 134 38.35 -65.75 33.00
C GLN A 134 39.47 -65.20 32.10
N GLN A 135 40.60 -65.89 32.02
CA GLN A 135 41.70 -65.54 31.12
C GLN A 135 41.30 -65.69 29.65
N GLU A 136 40.60 -66.77 29.28
CA GLU A 136 40.06 -66.95 27.94
C GLU A 136 39.03 -65.89 27.59
N GLN A 137 38.15 -65.50 28.51
CA GLN A 137 37.24 -64.37 28.29
C GLN A 137 37.99 -63.05 28.07
N ALA A 138 39.06 -62.79 28.81
CA ALA A 138 39.88 -61.59 28.62
C ALA A 138 40.58 -61.59 27.25
N ILE A 139 41.08 -62.74 26.81
CA ILE A 139 41.70 -62.91 25.48
C ILE A 139 40.67 -62.72 24.37
N VAL A 140 39.48 -63.32 24.51
CA VAL A 140 38.40 -63.16 23.53
C VAL A 140 37.90 -61.71 23.46
N GLN A 141 37.80 -61.02 24.60
CA GLN A 141 37.44 -59.60 24.61
C GLN A 141 38.51 -58.72 23.96
N ASP A 142 39.79 -58.97 24.21
CA ASP A 142 40.89 -58.23 23.58
C ASP A 142 40.91 -58.41 22.06
N GLU A 143 40.75 -59.65 21.59
CA GLU A 143 40.67 -59.97 20.15
C GLU A 143 39.43 -59.33 19.50
N LEU A 144 38.28 -59.29 20.20
CA LEU A 144 37.08 -58.63 19.69
C LEU A 144 37.28 -57.10 19.55
N VAL A 145 37.92 -56.45 20.52
CA VAL A 145 38.24 -55.01 20.45
C VAL A 145 39.21 -54.74 19.29
N LYS A 146 40.17 -55.63 19.08
CA LYS A 146 41.16 -55.54 18.00
C LYS A 146 40.53 -55.71 16.62
N VAL A 147 39.56 -56.62 16.48
CA VAL A 147 38.76 -56.77 15.26
C VAL A 147 37.89 -55.55 15.03
N ALA A 148 37.16 -55.07 16.05
CA ALA A 148 36.33 -53.88 15.95
C ALA A 148 37.13 -52.62 15.56
N LYS A 149 38.37 -52.50 16.06
CA LYS A 149 39.29 -51.42 15.66
C LYS A 149 39.70 -51.53 14.19
N LYS A 150 40.05 -52.74 13.73
CA LYS A 150 40.39 -53.00 12.33
C LYS A 150 39.19 -52.78 11.40
N GLU A 151 38.00 -53.18 11.80
CA GLU A 151 36.76 -52.93 11.05
C GLU A 151 36.42 -51.44 11.00
N LYS A 152 36.56 -50.70 12.10
CA LYS A 152 36.41 -49.24 12.09
C LYS A 152 37.42 -48.57 11.17
N GLU A 153 38.69 -48.97 11.23
CA GLU A 153 39.73 -48.40 10.37
C GLU A 153 39.50 -48.77 8.90
N ALA A 154 39.08 -50.00 8.61
CA ALA A 154 38.72 -50.46 7.27
C ALA A 154 37.47 -49.72 6.75
N ALA A 155 36.44 -49.55 7.59
CA ALA A 155 35.24 -48.79 7.27
C ALA A 155 35.54 -47.30 7.08
N GLU A 156 36.46 -46.73 7.86
CA GLU A 156 36.90 -45.34 7.70
C GLU A 156 37.74 -45.15 6.43
N LYS A 157 38.61 -46.11 6.10
CA LYS A 157 39.35 -46.12 4.83
C LYS A 157 38.39 -46.25 3.66
N HIS A 158 37.43 -47.17 3.75
CA HIS A 158 36.40 -47.38 2.74
C HIS A 158 35.49 -46.15 2.62
N LEU A 159 35.10 -45.51 3.72
CA LEU A 159 34.35 -44.27 3.72
C LEU A 159 35.16 -43.12 3.11
N LYS A 160 36.45 -43.01 3.41
CA LYS A 160 37.35 -41.99 2.81
C LYS A 160 37.62 -42.23 1.32
N SER A 161 37.58 -43.48 0.85
CA SER A 161 37.74 -43.83 -0.57
C SER A 161 36.43 -43.77 -1.36
N SER A 162 35.31 -44.13 -0.74
CA SER A 162 33.97 -44.17 -1.34
C SER A 162 33.22 -42.85 -1.22
N LEU A 163 33.55 -42.01 -0.23
CA LEU A 163 33.22 -40.60 -0.32
C LEU A 163 34.09 -40.06 -1.46
N PRO A 164 33.51 -39.63 -2.60
CA PRO A 164 34.24 -38.73 -3.47
C PRO A 164 34.70 -37.62 -2.54
N LYS A 165 35.99 -37.31 -2.57
CA LYS A 165 36.57 -36.17 -1.88
C LYS A 165 35.64 -34.99 -2.18
N LYS A 166 34.70 -34.68 -1.28
CA LYS A 166 33.87 -33.47 -1.31
C LYS A 166 34.79 -32.29 -0.93
N ARG A 167 35.99 -32.25 -1.51
CA ARG A 167 36.72 -31.03 -1.76
C ARG A 167 35.98 -30.39 -2.93
N ALA A 168 35.06 -29.50 -2.60
CA ALA A 168 34.90 -28.23 -3.29
C ALA A 168 35.05 -28.26 -4.83
N SER A 169 34.38 -29.16 -5.54
CA SER A 169 33.74 -28.70 -6.76
C SER A 169 32.44 -28.05 -6.27
N PRO A 170 32.22 -26.74 -6.48
CA PRO A 170 30.86 -26.22 -6.35
C PRO A 170 30.02 -27.14 -7.23
N SER A 171 29.00 -27.79 -6.66
CA SER A 171 28.14 -28.64 -7.50
C SER A 171 27.63 -27.76 -8.65
N LEU A 172 27.39 -28.34 -9.82
CA LEU A 172 26.82 -27.60 -10.95
C LEU A 172 25.61 -26.75 -10.50
N GLU A 173 24.82 -27.29 -9.58
CA GLU A 173 23.70 -26.62 -8.92
C GLU A 173 24.13 -25.40 -8.08
N GLN A 174 25.22 -25.48 -7.32
CA GLN A 174 25.73 -24.35 -6.54
C GLN A 174 26.30 -23.22 -7.41
N GLN A 175 26.87 -23.55 -8.57
CA GLN A 175 27.28 -22.55 -9.55
C GLN A 175 26.07 -21.89 -10.23
N GLN A 176 25.04 -22.69 -10.56
CA GLN A 176 23.78 -22.19 -11.11
C GLN A 176 23.04 -21.30 -10.11
N SER A 177 22.97 -21.70 -8.83
CA SER A 177 22.33 -20.89 -7.78
C SER A 177 23.08 -19.58 -7.56
N ALA A 178 24.42 -19.59 -7.56
CA ALA A 178 25.21 -18.37 -7.45
C ALA A 178 25.01 -17.43 -8.65
N ARG A 179 24.83 -17.98 -9.86
CA ARG A 179 24.54 -17.19 -11.06
C ARG A 179 23.16 -16.51 -10.97
N LEU A 180 22.13 -17.26 -10.59
CA LEU A 180 20.77 -16.74 -10.41
C LEU A 180 20.71 -15.70 -9.29
N ALA A 181 21.42 -15.91 -8.18
CA ALA A 181 21.51 -14.94 -7.09
C ALA A 181 22.06 -13.59 -7.56
N ARG A 182 23.13 -13.59 -8.36
CA ARG A 182 23.68 -12.34 -8.94
C ARG A 182 22.71 -11.68 -9.92
N GLU A 183 21.96 -12.47 -10.69
CA GLU A 183 20.95 -11.92 -11.60
C GLU A 183 19.80 -11.25 -10.85
N LEU A 184 19.35 -11.84 -9.74
CA LEU A 184 18.34 -11.25 -8.87
C LEU A 184 18.85 -9.98 -8.19
N GLU A 185 20.07 -9.99 -7.66
CA GLU A 185 20.70 -8.82 -7.06
C GLU A 185 20.80 -7.65 -8.06
N ASN A 186 21.19 -7.95 -9.31
CA ASN A 186 21.22 -6.95 -10.37
C ASN A 186 19.83 -6.37 -10.69
N ARG A 187 18.81 -7.23 -10.76
CA ARG A 187 17.41 -6.78 -10.98
C ARG A 187 16.88 -5.97 -9.81
N GLU A 188 17.18 -6.37 -8.58
CA GLU A 188 16.80 -5.64 -7.37
C GLU A 188 17.47 -4.27 -7.32
N ALA A 189 18.76 -4.17 -7.67
CA ALA A 189 19.47 -2.91 -7.77
C ALA A 189 18.90 -2.00 -8.88
N GLU A 190 18.45 -2.55 -10.01
CA GLU A 190 17.79 -1.79 -11.07
C GLU A 190 16.42 -1.26 -10.64
N LEU A 191 15.58 -2.12 -10.04
CA LEU A 191 14.27 -1.74 -9.51
C LEU A 191 14.41 -0.67 -8.42
N SER A 192 15.35 -0.85 -7.49
CA SER A 192 15.64 0.11 -6.43
C SER A 192 16.08 1.48 -6.96
N ARG A 193 16.92 1.50 -8.01
CA ARG A 193 17.30 2.75 -8.70
C ARG A 193 16.09 3.47 -9.28
N ARG A 194 15.18 2.73 -9.93
CA ARG A 194 13.99 3.30 -10.54
C ARG A 194 12.98 3.80 -9.50
N ASP A 195 12.80 3.05 -8.42
CA ASP A 195 11.92 3.43 -7.32
C ASP A 195 12.42 4.67 -6.61
N THR A 196 13.73 4.77 -6.38
CA THR A 196 14.36 5.97 -5.82
C THR A 196 14.13 7.18 -6.73
N PHE A 197 14.35 7.02 -8.03
CA PHE A 197 14.10 8.09 -9.01
C PHE A 197 12.65 8.60 -8.96
N TYR A 198 11.66 7.71 -9.00
CA TYR A 198 10.25 8.12 -8.98
C TYR A 198 9.83 8.71 -7.63
N LYS A 199 10.33 8.18 -6.51
CA LYS A 199 10.11 8.76 -5.18
C LYS A 199 10.68 10.17 -5.09
N GLU A 200 11.87 10.41 -5.62
CA GLU A 200 12.44 11.76 -5.69
C GLU A 200 11.59 12.69 -6.56
N GLN A 201 11.13 12.26 -7.73
CA GLN A 201 10.27 13.10 -8.57
C GLN A 201 8.94 13.43 -7.88
N GLN A 202 8.32 12.45 -7.22
CA GLN A 202 7.12 12.67 -6.42
C GLN A 202 7.38 13.62 -5.26
N GLY A 203 8.49 13.46 -4.55
CA GLY A 203 8.92 14.38 -3.48
C GLY A 203 9.06 15.81 -3.97
N ARG A 204 9.76 16.03 -5.09
CA ARG A 204 9.92 17.37 -5.70
C ARG A 204 8.59 17.99 -6.11
N ILE A 205 7.67 17.19 -6.66
CA ILE A 205 6.34 17.68 -7.04
C ILE A 205 5.52 18.03 -5.79
N GLN A 206 5.55 17.19 -4.77
CA GLN A 206 4.85 17.44 -3.50
C GLN A 206 5.40 18.68 -2.79
N GLU A 207 6.72 18.85 -2.74
CA GLU A 207 7.37 20.01 -2.14
C GLU A 207 6.98 21.31 -2.85
N LYS A 208 7.04 21.34 -4.18
CA LYS A 208 6.58 22.48 -4.99
C LYS A 208 5.10 22.77 -4.78
N ASN A 209 4.25 21.76 -4.72
CA ASN A 209 2.83 21.94 -4.45
C ASN A 209 2.62 22.60 -3.08
N VAL A 210 3.26 22.09 -2.03
CA VAL A 210 3.17 22.65 -0.67
C VAL A 210 3.65 24.11 -0.66
N GLU A 211 4.76 24.41 -1.33
CA GLU A 211 5.30 25.77 -1.42
C GLU A 211 4.34 26.72 -2.15
N ILE A 212 3.77 26.29 -3.27
CA ILE A 212 2.77 27.06 -4.03
C ILE A 212 1.54 27.35 -3.17
N TYR A 213 1.00 26.34 -2.46
CA TYR A 213 -0.15 26.55 -1.57
C TYR A 213 0.18 27.52 -0.42
N LYS A 214 1.38 27.42 0.14
CA LYS A 214 1.84 28.30 1.21
C LYS A 214 1.96 29.74 0.72
N LEU A 215 2.66 29.96 -0.39
CA LEU A 215 2.85 31.30 -0.96
C LEU A 215 1.50 31.90 -1.39
N SER A 216 0.65 31.10 -2.03
CA SER A 216 -0.69 31.54 -2.45
C SER A 216 -1.53 31.96 -1.24
N SER A 217 -1.57 31.15 -0.17
CA SER A 217 -2.26 31.50 1.06
C SER A 217 -1.72 32.80 1.66
N GLN A 218 -0.40 32.96 1.75
CA GLN A 218 0.22 34.19 2.26
C GLN A 218 -0.19 35.41 1.44
N GLN A 219 -0.14 35.33 0.11
CA GLN A 219 -0.56 36.42 -0.78
C GLN A 219 -2.03 36.77 -0.60
N PHE A 220 -2.92 35.79 -0.43
CA PHE A 220 -4.33 36.05 -0.15
C PHE A 220 -4.53 36.77 1.18
N HIS A 221 -3.86 36.32 2.25
CA HIS A 221 -3.99 36.94 3.56
C HIS A 221 -3.38 38.35 3.58
N GLU A 222 -2.26 38.57 2.90
CA GLU A 222 -1.65 39.89 2.75
C GLU A 222 -2.58 40.83 1.97
N ALA A 223 -3.12 40.38 0.85
CA ALA A 223 -4.06 41.17 0.04
C ALA A 223 -5.34 41.49 0.81
N ALA A 224 -5.89 40.53 1.56
CA ALA A 224 -7.07 40.71 2.41
C ALA A 224 -6.78 41.73 3.53
N SER A 225 -5.68 41.57 4.26
CA SER A 225 -5.28 42.48 5.35
C SER A 225 -5.03 43.89 4.83
N LYS A 226 -4.40 44.01 3.65
CA LYS A 226 -4.20 45.29 2.97
C LYS A 226 -5.54 45.90 2.58
N ALA A 227 -6.46 45.13 2.00
CA ALA A 227 -7.80 45.60 1.67
C ALA A 227 -8.54 46.08 2.92
N GLU A 228 -8.56 45.29 4.00
CA GLU A 228 -9.15 45.65 5.29
C GLU A 228 -8.60 46.97 5.83
N SER A 229 -7.28 47.17 5.75
CA SER A 229 -6.66 48.43 6.20
C SER A 229 -7.08 49.66 5.40
N THR A 230 -7.44 49.48 4.12
CA THR A 230 -7.94 50.56 3.25
C THR A 230 -9.44 50.78 3.36
N ILE A 231 -10.19 49.76 3.76
CA ILE A 231 -11.63 49.85 3.99
C ILE A 231 -11.85 50.56 5.33
N LYS A 232 -12.25 51.83 5.28
CA LYS A 232 -12.70 52.52 6.49
C LYS A 232 -13.91 51.77 7.07
N PRO A 233 -13.86 51.31 8.33
CA PRO A 233 -15.04 50.79 8.99
C PRO A 233 -16.11 51.87 8.96
N ARG A 234 -17.25 51.58 8.30
CA ARG A 234 -18.40 52.47 8.40
C ARG A 234 -18.85 52.42 9.86
N ARG A 235 -18.65 53.52 10.59
CA ARG A 235 -19.42 53.80 11.81
C ARG A 235 -20.86 54.04 11.37
N VAL A 236 -21.63 52.96 11.27
CA VAL A 236 -23.08 53.06 11.15
C VAL A 236 -23.59 53.34 12.54
N GLU A 237 -23.66 54.63 12.90
CA GLU A 237 -24.35 55.01 14.11
C GLU A 237 -25.85 54.72 13.91
N PRO A 238 -26.51 53.99 14.83
CA PRO A 238 -27.92 53.69 14.66
C PRO A 238 -28.71 54.98 14.57
N VAL A 239 -29.50 55.14 13.51
CA VAL A 239 -30.28 56.35 13.28
C VAL A 239 -31.23 56.55 14.46
N CYS A 240 -31.40 57.81 14.89
CA CYS A 240 -32.22 58.18 16.05
C CYS A 240 -31.72 57.66 17.42
N SER A 241 -30.48 57.17 17.53
CA SER A 241 -29.86 56.71 18.79
C SER A 241 -30.00 57.72 19.93
N GLY A 242 -29.75 59.01 19.65
CA GLY A 242 -29.86 60.08 20.62
C GLY A 242 -31.27 60.26 21.18
N LEU A 243 -32.29 60.21 20.31
CA LEU A 243 -33.70 60.30 20.71
C LEU A 243 -34.13 59.07 21.50
N GLN A 244 -33.69 57.87 21.10
CA GLN A 244 -33.92 56.64 21.86
C GLN A 244 -33.36 56.75 23.28
N ALA A 245 -32.12 57.24 23.43
CA ALA A 245 -31.50 57.43 24.74
C ALA A 245 -32.21 58.50 25.58
N GLN A 246 -32.78 59.53 24.97
CA GLN A 246 -33.56 60.54 25.69
C GLN A 246 -34.93 60.00 26.14
N ILE A 247 -35.62 59.20 25.32
CA ILE A 247 -36.89 58.55 25.71
C ILE A 247 -36.66 57.61 26.90
N LEU A 248 -35.63 56.76 26.83
CA LEU A 248 -35.31 55.83 27.90
C LEU A 248 -34.98 56.55 29.21
N ARG A 249 -34.28 57.70 29.15
CA ARG A 249 -34.04 58.56 30.32
C ARG A 249 -35.35 59.16 30.84
N CYS A 250 -36.18 59.73 29.96
CA CYS A 250 -37.44 60.34 30.35
C CYS A 250 -38.38 59.36 31.07
N TYR A 251 -38.51 58.13 30.58
CA TYR A 251 -39.35 57.13 31.25
C TYR A 251 -38.80 56.67 32.60
N ARG A 252 -37.48 56.65 32.77
CA ARG A 252 -36.87 56.36 34.07
C ARG A 252 -37.13 57.48 35.08
N ASP A 253 -37.14 58.72 34.62
CA ASP A 253 -37.29 59.90 35.47
C ASP A 253 -38.79 60.22 35.75
N HIS A 254 -39.71 59.76 34.89
CA HIS A 254 -41.16 60.01 34.98
C HIS A 254 -42.00 58.72 34.97
N LEU A 255 -41.74 57.80 35.91
CA LEU A 255 -42.39 56.48 35.97
C LEU A 255 -43.93 56.52 36.11
N HIS A 256 -44.46 57.49 36.84
CA HIS A 256 -45.90 57.64 37.08
C HIS A 256 -46.58 58.66 36.17
N GLU A 257 -45.79 59.40 35.37
CA GLU A 257 -46.25 60.51 34.51
C GLU A 257 -45.69 60.37 33.09
N VAL A 258 -45.80 59.17 32.53
CA VAL A 258 -45.20 58.78 31.24
C VAL A 258 -45.64 59.64 30.04
N LEU A 259 -46.77 60.35 30.16
CA LEU A 259 -47.28 61.24 29.11
C LEU A 259 -46.40 62.49 28.90
N LEU A 260 -45.59 62.88 29.90
CA LEU A 260 -44.61 63.96 29.75
C LEU A 260 -43.54 63.62 28.69
N CYS A 261 -43.30 62.33 28.43
CA CYS A 261 -42.35 61.87 27.42
C CYS A 261 -42.95 61.77 26.00
N SER A 262 -44.21 62.16 25.81
CA SER A 262 -44.94 61.93 24.55
C SER A 262 -44.30 62.64 23.35
N ASP A 263 -43.77 63.85 23.53
CA ASP A 263 -43.16 64.61 22.43
C ASP A 263 -41.80 64.05 22.00
N LEU A 264 -41.04 63.50 22.95
CA LEU A 264 -39.83 62.73 22.69
C LEU A 264 -40.12 61.48 21.83
N VAL A 265 -41.19 60.75 22.15
CA VAL A 265 -41.63 59.59 21.38
C VAL A 265 -42.09 59.97 19.97
N LYS A 266 -42.86 61.06 19.82
CA LYS A 266 -43.26 61.58 18.50
C LYS A 266 -42.04 61.99 17.66
N ALA A 267 -41.06 62.66 18.27
CA ALA A 267 -39.82 63.04 17.60
C ALA A 267 -39.03 61.79 17.13
N TYR A 268 -38.95 60.74 17.96
CA TYR A 268 -38.33 59.47 17.57
C TYR A 268 -39.08 58.78 16.43
N GLN A 269 -40.42 58.69 16.49
CA GLN A 269 -41.22 58.13 15.41
C GLN A 269 -41.03 58.89 14.10
N HIS A 270 -40.99 60.23 14.16
CA HIS A 270 -40.71 61.05 12.99
C HIS A 270 -39.31 60.77 12.43
N CYS A 271 -38.29 60.75 13.29
CA CYS A 271 -36.92 60.41 12.91
C CYS A 271 -36.82 59.04 12.21
N VAL A 272 -37.44 58.00 12.77
CA VAL A 272 -37.48 56.65 12.18
C VAL A 272 -38.19 56.65 10.83
N SER A 273 -39.31 57.37 10.71
CA SER A 273 -40.08 57.45 9.46
C SER A 273 -39.30 58.15 8.34
N THR A 274 -38.55 59.20 8.67
CA THR A 274 -37.70 59.93 7.73
C THR A 274 -36.49 59.10 7.33
N ALA A 275 -35.85 58.44 8.29
CA ALA A 275 -34.71 57.54 8.06
C ALA A 275 -35.06 56.32 7.20
N ARG A 276 -36.32 55.88 7.18
CA ARG A 276 -36.80 54.79 6.30
C ARG A 276 -37.09 55.22 4.87
N LYS A 277 -37.29 56.53 4.64
CA LYS A 277 -37.66 57.10 3.33
C LYS A 277 -36.47 57.64 2.54
N GLY A 278 -35.33 57.89 3.19
CA GLY A 278 -34.06 58.26 2.57
C GLY A 278 -33.15 57.06 2.43
#